data_AF-A0A7C3V2P8-F1
#
_entry.id   AF-A0A7C3V2P8-F1
#
_cell.length_a   1.000
_cell.length_b   1.000
_cell.length_c   1.000
_cell.angle_alpha   90.00
_cell.angle_beta   90.00
_cell.angle_gamma   90.00
#
_symmetry.space_group_name_H-M   'P 1'
#
loop_
_entity.id
_entity.type
_entity.pdbx_description
1 polymer ?
#
loop_
_entity_poly.entity_id
_entity_poly.type
_entity_poly.pdbx_seq_one_letter_code
_entity_poly.pdbx_strand_id
1 'polypeptide(L)'
;MFFRFDAGFEPFLTGGRVSLKIIVPEKGEISKYAAVHLQNYIQSVAGSPIAIIPDSSRQAETSDCIVIGSPQRNKQAAQAGFSFGQKDLRKDAYALKTIKQNGRTIVIAAGVTEHGDKYAVHHLIRNLPIHGNTVLLEIQDVLINPFIKYREVILGDACPWDPFVYVDEMPENKLCRTYDIIFNSRAARLNCPDEKRGKAALRRIVEKYCIENWNETKLKAYIEHSSVQ
;
A
#
# COMPACT_ATOMS: atom_id res chain seq x y z
N MET A 1 -18.60 -35.77 21.37
CA MET A 1 -19.60 -34.72 21.16
C MET A 1 -18.83 -33.47 20.76
N PHE A 2 -18.72 -33.22 19.45
CA PHE A 2 -17.97 -32.07 18.93
C PHE A 2 -18.96 -30.96 18.58
N PHE A 3 -18.80 -29.81 19.22
CA PHE A 3 -19.58 -28.61 18.93
C PHE A 3 -19.15 -28.07 17.57
N ARG A 4 -20.08 -28.09 16.61
CA ARG A 4 -19.92 -27.48 15.29
C ARG A 4 -20.32 -26.01 15.44
N PHE A 5 -19.35 -25.11 15.42
CA PHE A 5 -19.62 -23.68 15.26
C PHE A 5 -19.84 -23.44 13.76
N ASP A 6 -21.08 -23.25 13.35
CA ASP A 6 -21.43 -22.78 12.00
C ASP A 6 -21.02 -21.30 11.88
N ALA A 7 -19.74 -21.06 11.61
CA ALA A 7 -19.32 -19.81 11.00
C ALA A 7 -19.91 -19.82 9.58
N GLY A 8 -20.80 -18.86 9.28
CA GLY A 8 -21.53 -18.79 8.02
C GLY A 8 -20.62 -18.52 6.83
N PHE A 9 -20.05 -19.58 6.27
CA PHE A 9 -19.34 -19.56 5.00
C PHE A 9 -20.33 -19.84 3.87
N GLU A 10 -20.57 -18.88 2.98
CA GLU A 10 -21.30 -19.14 1.74
C GLU A 10 -20.32 -19.27 0.56
N PRO A 11 -20.37 -20.38 -0.20
CA PRO A 11 -19.51 -20.57 -1.35
C PRO A 11 -19.90 -19.62 -2.47
N PHE A 12 -19.01 -18.67 -2.75
CA PHE A 12 -19.25 -17.59 -3.70
C PHE A 12 -18.81 -17.95 -5.12
N LEU A 13 -17.88 -18.89 -5.29
CA LEU A 13 -17.44 -19.42 -6.58
C LEU A 13 -17.43 -20.96 -6.58
N THR A 14 -18.48 -21.58 -7.09
CA THR A 14 -18.47 -23.03 -7.42
C THR A 14 -18.27 -23.21 -8.92
N GLY A 15 -17.42 -24.17 -9.30
CA GLY A 15 -16.94 -24.37 -10.67
C GLY A 15 -18.04 -24.37 -11.73
N GLY A 16 -18.15 -23.28 -12.49
CA GLY A 16 -18.82 -23.30 -13.80
C GLY A 16 -19.58 -22.04 -14.23
N ARG A 17 -20.06 -21.17 -13.33
CA ARG A 17 -20.68 -19.89 -13.73
C ARG A 17 -20.42 -18.79 -12.72
N VAL A 18 -19.36 -18.02 -12.99
CA VAL A 18 -18.99 -16.81 -12.23
C VAL A 18 -19.89 -15.66 -12.69
N SER A 19 -20.84 -15.25 -11.86
CA SER A 19 -21.60 -14.00 -12.06
C SER A 19 -21.05 -12.83 -11.24
N LEU A 20 -19.91 -13.01 -10.57
CA LEU A 20 -19.26 -11.93 -9.82
C LEU A 20 -18.81 -10.81 -10.76
N LYS A 21 -19.00 -9.55 -10.33
CA LYS A 21 -18.50 -8.36 -11.03
C LYS A 21 -17.89 -7.38 -10.05
N ILE A 22 -16.88 -6.65 -10.48
CA ILE A 22 -16.31 -5.53 -9.74
C ILE A 22 -16.90 -4.25 -10.32
N ILE A 23 -17.55 -3.45 -9.48
CA ILE A 23 -18.18 -2.19 -9.87
C ILE A 23 -17.29 -1.06 -9.37
N VAL A 24 -16.87 -0.19 -10.29
CA VAL A 24 -15.97 0.92 -9.99
C VAL A 24 -16.63 2.28 -10.24
N PRO A 25 -16.22 3.33 -9.50
CA PRO A 25 -16.66 4.69 -9.76
C PRO A 25 -16.30 5.13 -11.20
N GLU A 26 -17.14 5.96 -11.81
CA GLU A 26 -16.86 6.55 -13.13
C GLU A 26 -15.57 7.40 -13.13
N LYS A 27 -15.33 8.08 -12.00
CA LYS A 27 -14.19 8.97 -11.77
C LYS A 27 -13.34 8.42 -10.63
N GLY A 28 -12.02 8.44 -10.84
CA GLY A 28 -11.04 8.09 -9.82
C GLY A 28 -10.08 7.01 -10.29
N GLU A 29 -8.90 7.45 -10.71
CA GLU A 29 -7.88 6.57 -11.30
C GLU A 29 -7.29 5.62 -10.26
N ILE A 30 -7.20 6.02 -8.99
CA ILE A 30 -6.67 5.17 -7.93
C ILE A 30 -7.66 4.04 -7.62
N SER A 31 -8.96 4.32 -7.61
CA SER A 31 -10.00 3.31 -7.39
C SER A 31 -10.07 2.30 -8.55
N LYS A 32 -9.92 2.77 -9.80
CA LYS A 32 -9.81 1.89 -10.98
C LYS A 32 -8.55 1.02 -10.93
N TYR A 33 -7.42 1.60 -10.57
CA TYR A 33 -6.17 0.85 -10.39
C TYR A 33 -6.32 -0.24 -9.33
N ALA A 34 -6.91 0.07 -8.18
CA ALA A 34 -7.18 -0.90 -7.13
C ALA A 34 -8.09 -2.04 -7.63
N ALA A 35 -9.11 -1.74 -8.43
CA ALA A 35 -9.99 -2.74 -9.03
C ALA A 35 -9.25 -3.71 -9.96
N VAL A 36 -8.32 -3.21 -10.78
CA VAL A 36 -7.47 -4.05 -11.64
C VAL A 36 -6.59 -4.97 -10.80
N HIS A 37 -6.03 -4.48 -9.69
CA HIS A 37 -5.28 -5.31 -8.74
C HIS A 37 -6.12 -6.44 -8.17
N LEU A 38 -7.36 -6.15 -7.76
CA LEU A 38 -8.30 -7.15 -7.26
C LEU A 38 -8.66 -8.18 -8.34
N GLN A 39 -8.96 -7.73 -9.55
CA GLN A 39 -9.25 -8.61 -10.68
C GLN A 39 -8.08 -9.57 -10.97
N ASN A 40 -6.86 -9.04 -11.03
CA ASN A 40 -5.65 -9.83 -11.27
C ASN A 40 -5.43 -10.86 -10.14
N TYR A 41 -5.65 -10.46 -8.89
CA TYR A 41 -5.54 -11.37 -7.75
C TYR A 41 -6.59 -12.48 -7.82
N ILE A 42 -7.86 -12.16 -8.11
CA ILE A 42 -8.88 -13.21 -8.21
C ILE A 42 -8.62 -14.10 -9.43
N GLN A 43 -8.16 -13.55 -10.55
CA GLN A 43 -7.81 -14.35 -11.73
C GLN A 43 -6.66 -15.32 -11.45
N SER A 44 -5.63 -14.90 -10.72
CA SER A 44 -4.49 -15.77 -10.39
C SER A 44 -4.87 -16.93 -9.47
N VAL A 45 -5.95 -16.78 -8.71
CA VAL A 45 -6.44 -17.77 -7.75
C VAL A 45 -7.54 -18.66 -8.34
N ALA A 46 -8.56 -18.06 -8.95
CA ALA A 46 -9.75 -18.75 -9.46
C ALA A 46 -9.60 -19.19 -10.93
N GLY A 47 -8.53 -18.78 -11.61
CA GLY A 47 -8.23 -19.14 -13.00
C GLY A 47 -9.11 -18.48 -14.05
N SER A 48 -10.05 -17.61 -13.68
CA SER A 48 -10.93 -16.90 -14.60
C SER A 48 -11.02 -15.41 -14.24
N PRO A 49 -10.95 -14.51 -15.24
CA PRO A 49 -11.08 -13.08 -14.98
C PRO A 49 -12.53 -12.72 -14.62
N ILE A 50 -12.66 -11.82 -13.66
CA ILE A 50 -13.95 -11.21 -13.29
C ILE A 50 -14.13 -9.91 -14.07
N ALA A 51 -15.35 -9.61 -14.51
CA ALA A 51 -15.61 -8.36 -15.21
C ALA A 51 -15.52 -7.14 -14.27
N ILE A 52 -14.77 -6.11 -14.68
CA ILE A 52 -14.85 -4.77 -14.09
C ILE A 52 -15.86 -3.98 -14.92
N ILE A 53 -16.89 -3.42 -14.27
CA ILE A 53 -17.93 -2.64 -14.91
C ILE A 53 -18.04 -1.24 -14.28
N PRO A 54 -18.42 -0.22 -15.06
CA PRO A 54 -18.65 1.12 -14.52
C PRO A 54 -19.92 1.18 -13.68
N ASP A 55 -19.98 2.11 -12.73
CA ASP A 55 -21.12 2.38 -11.83
C ASP A 55 -22.44 2.64 -12.57
N SER A 56 -22.39 3.19 -13.79
CA SER A 56 -23.57 3.37 -14.65
C SER A 56 -24.16 2.08 -15.24
N SER A 57 -23.47 0.95 -15.10
CA SER A 57 -23.90 -0.32 -15.72
C SER A 57 -25.07 -0.95 -14.96
N ARG A 58 -26.22 -1.07 -15.64
CA ARG A 58 -27.40 -1.80 -15.13
C ARG A 58 -27.13 -3.29 -14.87
N GLN A 59 -26.07 -3.85 -15.44
CA GLN A 59 -25.69 -5.24 -15.21
C GLN A 59 -25.22 -5.51 -13.78
N ALA A 60 -24.95 -4.47 -12.99
CA ALA A 60 -24.68 -4.57 -11.55
C ALA A 60 -25.89 -5.11 -10.77
N GLU A 61 -27.11 -4.84 -11.23
CA GLU A 61 -28.35 -5.13 -10.52
C GLU A 61 -28.85 -6.57 -10.70
N THR A 62 -28.04 -7.49 -11.23
CA THR A 62 -28.50 -8.86 -11.51
C THR A 62 -27.64 -9.97 -10.92
N SER A 63 -26.49 -9.63 -10.34
CA SER A 63 -25.52 -10.61 -9.85
C SER A 63 -24.83 -10.16 -8.57
N ASP A 64 -24.16 -11.08 -7.89
CA ASP A 64 -23.31 -10.71 -6.77
C ASP A 64 -22.17 -9.81 -7.26
N CYS A 65 -21.73 -8.89 -6.41
CA CYS A 65 -20.78 -7.86 -6.84
C CYS A 65 -19.88 -7.36 -5.72
N ILE A 66 -18.72 -6.83 -6.13
CA ILE A 66 -17.81 -6.09 -5.28
C ILE A 66 -17.87 -4.63 -5.73
N VAL A 67 -18.38 -3.75 -4.87
CA VAL A 67 -18.51 -2.32 -5.12
C VAL A 67 -17.33 -1.60 -4.51
N ILE A 68 -16.57 -0.87 -5.33
CA ILE A 68 -15.45 -0.05 -4.88
C ILE A 68 -15.89 1.42 -4.84
N GLY A 69 -15.63 2.11 -3.74
CA GLY A 69 -15.91 3.54 -3.59
C GLY A 69 -17.03 3.86 -2.61
N SER A 70 -16.98 5.07 -2.06
CA SER A 70 -18.00 5.59 -1.14
C SER A 70 -19.31 5.94 -1.85
N PRO A 71 -20.43 6.11 -1.13
CA PRO A 71 -21.73 6.48 -1.70
C PRO A 71 -21.71 7.77 -2.54
N GLN A 72 -20.77 8.67 -2.27
CA GLN A 72 -20.60 9.92 -3.02
C GLN A 72 -19.91 9.72 -4.37
N ARG A 73 -19.12 8.63 -4.52
CA ARG A 73 -18.38 8.31 -5.75
C ARG A 73 -18.98 7.14 -6.53
N ASN A 74 -19.72 6.26 -5.86
CA ASN A 74 -20.30 5.06 -6.43
C ASN A 74 -21.78 4.95 -6.03
N LYS A 75 -22.69 5.06 -7.01
CA LYS A 75 -24.14 5.00 -6.81
C LYS A 75 -24.59 3.64 -6.32
N GLN A 76 -23.94 2.54 -6.73
CA GLN A 76 -24.27 1.21 -6.24
C GLN A 76 -24.02 1.09 -4.72
N ALA A 77 -22.98 1.74 -4.19
CA ALA A 77 -22.75 1.79 -2.74
C ALA A 77 -23.88 2.57 -2.03
N ALA A 78 -24.35 3.67 -2.63
CA ALA A 78 -25.49 4.43 -2.11
C ALA A 78 -26.81 3.63 -2.16
N GLN A 79 -27.06 2.91 -3.25
CA GLN A 79 -28.24 2.08 -3.45
C GLN A 79 -28.28 0.87 -2.51
N ALA A 80 -27.10 0.34 -2.15
CA ALA A 80 -26.96 -0.69 -1.13
C ALA A 80 -27.17 -0.15 0.30
N GLY A 81 -27.47 1.15 0.47
CA GLY A 81 -27.71 1.77 1.77
C GLY A 81 -26.44 1.92 2.62
N PHE A 82 -25.26 1.84 2.01
CA PHE A 82 -24.02 1.94 2.75
C PHE A 82 -23.78 3.36 3.24
N SER A 83 -23.34 3.47 4.50
CA SER A 83 -22.79 4.67 5.07
C SER A 83 -21.68 4.29 6.04
N PHE A 84 -20.75 5.21 6.26
CA PHE A 84 -19.67 5.00 7.23
C PHE A 84 -20.14 5.02 8.69
N GLY A 85 -21.35 5.52 8.97
CA GLY A 85 -21.93 5.59 10.32
C GLY A 85 -21.25 6.53 11.32
N GLN A 86 -20.03 7.00 11.03
CA GLN A 86 -19.24 7.88 11.89
C GLN A 86 -19.00 9.25 11.24
N LYS A 87 -19.02 10.29 12.07
CA LYS A 87 -18.53 11.62 11.73
C LYS A 87 -17.02 11.68 12.02
N ASP A 88 -16.30 12.56 11.33
CA ASP A 88 -14.86 12.82 11.55
C ASP A 88 -13.88 11.68 11.21
N LEU A 89 -14.16 10.95 10.13
CA LEU A 89 -13.20 10.00 9.58
C LEU A 89 -12.03 10.68 8.87
N ARG A 90 -10.83 10.09 9.01
CA ARG A 90 -9.64 10.58 8.30
C ARG A 90 -9.70 10.27 6.81
N LYS A 91 -8.89 10.99 6.02
CA LYS A 91 -8.90 10.88 4.55
C LYS A 91 -8.60 9.47 4.05
N ASP A 92 -7.76 8.73 4.75
CA ASP A 92 -7.35 7.36 4.45
C ASP A 92 -8.13 6.30 5.25
N ALA A 93 -9.18 6.70 5.99
CA ALA A 93 -10.11 5.78 6.60
C ALA A 93 -10.92 5.04 5.52
N TYR A 94 -11.29 3.81 5.82
CA TYR A 94 -12.02 2.95 4.90
C TYR A 94 -12.84 1.89 5.64
N ALA A 95 -13.77 1.28 4.93
CA ALA A 95 -14.63 0.22 5.41
C ALA A 95 -14.69 -0.94 4.42
N LEU A 96 -14.89 -2.14 4.97
CA LEU A 96 -15.29 -3.34 4.25
C LEU A 96 -16.62 -3.80 4.82
N LYS A 97 -17.64 -3.90 3.96
CA LYS A 97 -18.98 -4.30 4.41
C LYS A 97 -19.62 -5.29 3.45
N THR A 98 -20.14 -6.38 3.97
CA THR A 98 -20.96 -7.32 3.21
C THR A 98 -22.43 -7.03 3.47
N ILE A 99 -23.19 -6.76 2.42
CA ILE A 99 -24.62 -6.48 2.47
C ILE A 99 -25.35 -7.54 1.65
N LYS A 100 -26.39 -8.14 2.25
CA LYS A 100 -27.32 -9.02 1.52
C LYS A 100 -28.55 -8.23 1.12
N GLN A 101 -28.82 -8.13 -0.18
CA GLN A 101 -29.97 -7.40 -0.73
C GLN A 101 -30.57 -8.18 -1.89
N ASN A 102 -31.90 -8.41 -1.84
CA ASN A 102 -32.64 -9.13 -2.88
C ASN A 102 -32.05 -10.51 -3.23
N GLY A 103 -31.57 -11.25 -2.22
CA GLY A 103 -30.94 -12.57 -2.40
C GLY A 103 -29.53 -12.54 -2.99
N ARG A 104 -28.90 -11.36 -3.09
CA ARG A 104 -27.54 -11.18 -3.59
C ARG A 104 -26.61 -10.67 -2.51
N THR A 105 -25.34 -11.00 -2.66
CA THR A 105 -24.26 -10.55 -1.80
C THR A 105 -23.49 -9.42 -2.48
N ILE A 106 -23.46 -8.27 -1.81
CA ILE A 106 -22.76 -7.06 -2.22
C ILE A 106 -21.62 -6.83 -1.23
N VAL A 107 -20.38 -6.88 -1.69
CA VAL A 107 -19.22 -6.53 -0.86
C VAL A 107 -18.77 -5.13 -1.20
N ILE A 108 -18.76 -4.25 -0.21
CA ILE A 108 -18.42 -2.84 -0.37
C ILE A 108 -17.02 -2.61 0.18
N ALA A 109 -16.13 -2.15 -0.68
CA ALA A 109 -14.78 -1.69 -0.35
C ALA A 109 -14.71 -0.16 -0.57
N ALA A 110 -14.97 0.59 0.50
CA ALA A 110 -15.18 2.03 0.42
C ALA A 110 -14.24 2.80 1.34
N GLY A 111 -13.52 3.77 0.79
CA GLY A 111 -12.72 4.76 1.51
C GLY A 111 -13.40 6.11 1.61
N VAL A 112 -12.96 6.94 2.55
CA VAL A 112 -13.34 8.37 2.57
C VAL A 112 -12.85 9.07 1.30
N THR A 113 -11.65 8.71 0.82
CA THR A 113 -11.06 9.14 -0.46
C THR A 113 -10.67 7.95 -1.33
N GLU A 114 -10.20 8.20 -2.57
CA GLU A 114 -9.71 7.13 -3.45
C GLU A 114 -8.53 6.34 -2.87
N HIS A 115 -7.67 6.99 -2.08
CA HIS A 115 -6.62 6.28 -1.34
C HIS A 115 -7.21 5.31 -0.30
N GLY A 116 -8.30 5.70 0.35
CA GLY A 116 -9.05 4.81 1.23
C GLY A 116 -9.68 3.64 0.47
N ASP A 117 -10.20 3.87 -0.75
CA ASP A 117 -10.73 2.80 -1.62
C ASP A 117 -9.62 1.77 -1.90
N LYS A 118 -8.41 2.25 -2.24
CA LYS A 118 -7.23 1.39 -2.43
C LYS A 118 -6.94 0.55 -1.19
N TYR A 119 -6.95 1.15 -0.01
CA TYR A 119 -6.70 0.42 1.25
C TYR A 119 -7.79 -0.60 1.57
N ALA A 120 -9.06 -0.28 1.31
CA ALA A 120 -10.16 -1.24 1.44
C ALA A 120 -9.94 -2.44 0.54
N VAL A 121 -9.62 -2.21 -0.74
CA VAL A 121 -9.37 -3.30 -1.69
C VAL A 121 -8.19 -4.16 -1.27
N HIS A 122 -7.07 -3.57 -0.84
CA HIS A 122 -5.93 -4.35 -0.34
C HIS A 122 -6.26 -5.13 0.94
N HIS A 123 -7.10 -4.59 1.81
CA HIS A 123 -7.57 -5.32 2.98
C HIS A 123 -8.48 -6.49 2.55
N LEU A 124 -9.39 -6.29 1.60
CA LEU A 124 -10.21 -7.36 1.05
C LEU A 124 -9.32 -8.49 0.51
N ILE A 125 -8.34 -8.17 -0.35
CA ILE A 125 -7.39 -9.15 -0.92
C ILE A 125 -6.72 -9.99 0.16
N ARG A 126 -6.29 -9.39 1.27
CA ARG A 126 -5.63 -10.11 2.38
C ARG A 126 -6.59 -11.05 3.13
N ASN A 127 -7.88 -10.77 3.10
CA ASN A 127 -8.92 -11.50 3.80
C ASN A 127 -9.81 -12.32 2.85
N LEU A 128 -9.39 -12.56 1.60
CA LEU A 128 -10.08 -13.49 0.72
C LEU A 128 -9.57 -14.90 1.00
N PRO A 129 -10.28 -15.73 1.78
CA PRO A 129 -9.91 -17.12 1.95
C PRO A 129 -10.00 -17.87 0.62
N ILE A 130 -8.92 -18.59 0.32
CA ILE A 130 -8.78 -19.40 -0.88
C ILE A 130 -8.96 -20.87 -0.49
N HIS A 131 -9.92 -21.53 -1.11
CA HIS A 131 -10.14 -22.97 -0.95
C HIS A 131 -10.05 -23.64 -2.33
N GLY A 132 -8.85 -24.13 -2.68
CA GLY A 132 -8.59 -24.62 -4.04
C GLY A 132 -8.78 -23.51 -5.07
N ASN A 133 -9.68 -23.72 -6.04
CA ASN A 133 -10.02 -22.72 -7.07
C ASN A 133 -11.25 -21.87 -6.70
N THR A 134 -11.70 -21.93 -5.44
CA THR A 134 -12.87 -21.20 -4.96
C THR A 134 -12.42 -20.04 -4.08
N VAL A 135 -12.90 -18.84 -4.42
CA VAL A 135 -12.86 -17.67 -3.54
C VAL A 135 -14.13 -17.68 -2.69
N LEU A 136 -13.99 -17.68 -1.37
CA LEU A 136 -15.10 -17.47 -0.46
C LEU A 136 -15.10 -16.01 -0.01
N LEU A 137 -16.26 -15.37 -0.01
CA LEU A 137 -16.42 -14.04 0.56
C LEU A 137 -17.01 -14.18 1.96
N GLU A 138 -16.19 -13.96 2.98
CA GLU A 138 -16.66 -13.88 4.35
C GLU A 138 -17.49 -12.61 4.57
N ILE A 139 -18.39 -12.67 5.55
CA ILE A 139 -19.12 -11.48 6.00
C ILE A 139 -18.10 -10.49 6.57
N GLN A 140 -17.98 -9.33 5.91
CA GLN A 140 -17.15 -8.22 6.36
C GLN A 140 -18.04 -7.20 7.07
N ASP A 141 -17.63 -6.74 8.24
CA ASP A 141 -18.19 -5.53 8.88
C ASP A 141 -17.06 -4.81 9.61
N VAL A 142 -16.20 -4.15 8.83
CA VAL A 142 -14.97 -3.54 9.33
C VAL A 142 -14.94 -2.07 8.94
N LEU A 143 -14.60 -1.22 9.91
CA LEU A 143 -14.30 0.19 9.71
C LEU A 143 -12.92 0.48 10.29
N ILE A 144 -11.98 0.90 9.44
CA ILE A 144 -10.62 1.26 9.84
C ILE A 144 -10.45 2.77 9.72
N ASN A 145 -10.18 3.42 10.86
CA ASN A 145 -9.79 4.82 10.93
C ASN A 145 -8.34 4.92 11.46
N PRO A 146 -7.35 5.18 10.60
CA PRO A 146 -5.95 5.11 10.99
C PRO A 146 -5.58 6.21 11.99
N PHE A 147 -4.87 5.85 13.06
CA PHE A 147 -4.46 6.81 14.08
C PHE A 147 -3.39 7.80 13.60
N ILE A 148 -2.46 7.32 12.76
CA ILE A 148 -1.33 8.12 12.24
C ILE A 148 -1.70 8.68 10.87
N LYS A 149 -1.61 10.00 10.71
CA LYS A 149 -2.06 10.74 9.51
C LYS A 149 -1.19 10.47 8.27
N TYR A 150 0.12 10.31 8.46
CA TYR A 150 1.07 10.03 7.39
C TYR A 150 1.87 8.80 7.77
N ARG A 151 1.82 7.79 6.91
CA ARG A 151 2.49 6.50 7.10
C ARG A 151 3.36 6.29 5.86
N GLU A 152 4.58 6.79 5.93
CA GLU A 152 5.53 6.77 4.84
C GLU A 152 6.74 5.96 5.27
N VAL A 153 7.25 5.15 4.35
CA VAL A 153 8.55 4.51 4.49
C VAL A 153 9.46 5.22 3.51
N ILE A 154 10.51 5.83 4.03
CA ILE A 154 11.57 6.37 3.18
C ILE A 154 12.50 5.21 2.91
N LEU A 155 12.54 4.77 1.65
CA LEU A 155 13.62 3.89 1.18
C LEU A 155 14.88 4.76 1.02
N GLY A 156 15.54 5.05 2.13
CA GLY A 156 16.93 5.49 2.13
C GLY A 156 17.80 4.32 1.68
N ASP A 157 18.84 4.60 0.91
CA ASP A 157 19.84 3.63 0.40
C ASP A 157 19.42 2.78 -0.82
N ALA A 158 18.32 3.11 -1.51
CA ALA A 158 18.06 2.59 -2.87
C ALA A 158 18.91 3.32 -3.94
N CYS A 159 20.17 3.61 -3.63
CA CYS A 159 21.13 4.03 -4.63
C CYS A 159 21.74 2.74 -5.22
N PRO A 160 21.60 2.44 -6.52
CA PRO A 160 22.40 1.37 -7.15
C PRO A 160 23.91 1.67 -7.08
N TRP A 161 24.26 2.90 -6.69
CA TRP A 161 25.59 3.39 -6.37
C TRP A 161 25.75 3.63 -4.88
N ASP A 162 25.06 2.89 -4.02
CA ASP A 162 25.38 2.92 -2.60
C ASP A 162 26.87 2.57 -2.49
N PRO A 163 27.74 3.56 -2.22
CA PRO A 163 29.17 3.28 -2.18
C PRO A 163 29.45 2.27 -1.07
N PHE A 164 28.60 2.20 -0.03
CA PHE A 164 28.75 1.31 1.11
C PHE A 164 28.67 -0.18 0.76
N VAL A 165 28.08 -0.55 -0.39
CA VAL A 165 28.07 -1.95 -0.87
C VAL A 165 29.46 -2.40 -1.36
N TYR A 166 30.34 -1.46 -1.75
CA TYR A 166 31.68 -1.73 -2.27
C TYR A 166 32.80 -1.01 -1.51
N VAL A 167 32.49 -0.39 -0.36
CA VAL A 167 33.49 0.36 0.44
C VAL A 167 34.61 -0.56 0.88
N ASP A 168 34.29 -1.81 1.23
CA ASP A 168 35.27 -2.77 1.73
C ASP A 168 36.26 -3.26 0.65
N GLU A 169 35.94 -3.05 -0.63
CA GLU A 169 36.74 -3.49 -1.77
C GLU A 169 37.49 -2.34 -2.47
N MET A 170 37.24 -1.08 -2.08
CA MET A 170 37.82 0.08 -2.73
C MET A 170 39.05 0.63 -2.00
N PRO A 171 40.16 0.91 -2.72
CA PRO A 171 41.30 1.60 -2.12
C PRO A 171 40.91 3.03 -1.70
N GLU A 172 41.44 3.47 -0.55
CA GLU A 172 41.04 4.67 0.18
C GLU A 172 41.02 5.96 -0.69
N ASN A 173 41.94 6.08 -1.64
CA ASN A 173 42.02 7.22 -2.57
C ASN A 173 40.87 7.28 -3.60
N LYS A 174 40.30 6.12 -3.96
CA LYS A 174 39.11 6.03 -4.82
C LYS A 174 37.83 6.29 -4.03
N LEU A 175 37.78 5.87 -2.76
CA LEU A 175 36.68 6.19 -1.85
C LEU A 175 36.46 7.71 -1.79
N CYS A 176 37.50 8.47 -1.44
CA CYS A 176 37.41 9.93 -1.28
C CYS A 176 36.91 10.63 -2.56
N ARG A 177 37.39 10.22 -3.75
CA ARG A 177 36.94 10.78 -5.04
C ARG A 177 35.48 10.45 -5.36
N THR A 178 35.06 9.22 -5.11
CA THR A 178 33.68 8.77 -5.37
C THR A 178 32.71 9.52 -4.47
N TYR A 179 33.05 9.70 -3.18
CA TYR A 179 32.24 10.49 -2.26
C TYR A 179 32.16 11.96 -2.66
N ASP A 180 33.27 12.58 -3.08
CA ASP A 180 33.26 13.98 -3.54
C ASP A 180 32.34 14.22 -4.73
N ILE A 181 32.28 13.26 -5.67
CA ILE A 181 31.41 13.31 -6.85
C ILE A 181 29.93 13.13 -6.45
N ILE A 182 29.63 12.18 -5.55
CA ILE A 182 28.26 11.91 -5.11
C ILE A 182 27.70 13.12 -4.34
N PHE A 183 28.46 13.66 -3.39
CA PHE A 183 28.02 14.78 -2.55
C PHE A 183 28.02 16.14 -3.25
N ASN A 184 28.78 16.33 -4.34
CA ASN A 184 28.77 17.56 -5.12
C ASN A 184 27.92 17.49 -6.41
N SER A 185 27.32 16.34 -6.73
CA SER A 185 26.44 16.21 -7.89
C SER A 185 25.15 17.04 -7.73
N ARG A 186 24.69 17.61 -8.84
CA ARG A 186 23.41 18.34 -8.90
C ARG A 186 22.22 17.44 -8.56
N ALA A 187 22.33 16.13 -8.78
CA ALA A 187 21.29 15.14 -8.47
C ALA A 187 21.10 14.93 -6.97
N ALA A 188 22.18 14.87 -6.18
CA ALA A 188 22.10 14.77 -4.72
C ALA A 188 21.46 16.02 -4.07
N ARG A 189 21.63 17.19 -4.70
CA ARG A 189 21.02 18.46 -4.24
C ARG A 189 19.52 18.56 -4.53
N LEU A 190 19.01 17.83 -5.53
CA LEU A 190 17.60 17.91 -5.95
C LEU A 190 16.67 16.96 -5.15
N ASN A 191 17.21 15.92 -4.51
CA ASN A 191 16.42 14.91 -3.79
C ASN A 191 16.34 15.11 -2.27
N CYS A 192 16.80 16.24 -1.72
CA CYS A 192 16.74 16.52 -0.28
C CYS A 192 16.03 17.86 -0.01
N PRO A 193 14.80 17.84 0.53
CA PRO A 193 13.98 19.06 0.70
C PRO A 193 14.47 20.00 1.81
N ASP A 194 15.43 19.59 2.65
CA ASP A 194 16.05 20.43 3.69
C ASP A 194 17.58 20.24 3.70
N GLU A 195 18.26 21.08 2.93
CA GLU A 195 19.70 20.99 2.62
C GLU A 195 20.60 21.01 3.88
N LYS A 196 20.14 21.63 4.97
CA LYS A 196 20.93 21.78 6.21
C LYS A 196 20.87 20.55 7.12
N ARG A 197 19.73 19.83 7.14
CA ARG A 197 19.55 18.65 8.02
C ARG A 197 20.06 17.36 7.37
N GLY A 198 19.90 17.20 6.07
CA GLY A 198 20.38 16.03 5.33
C GLY A 198 21.90 15.93 5.27
N LYS A 199 22.60 17.03 4.93
CA LYS A 199 24.07 17.08 4.91
C LYS A 199 24.68 16.80 6.27
N ALA A 200 24.09 17.33 7.35
CA ALA A 200 24.58 17.11 8.71
C ALA A 200 24.38 15.66 9.18
N ALA A 201 23.24 15.03 8.86
CA ALA A 201 22.97 13.65 9.21
C ALA A 201 23.89 12.67 8.45
N LEU A 202 24.03 12.85 7.13
CA LEU A 202 24.93 12.04 6.30
C LEU A 202 26.40 12.23 6.68
N ARG A 203 26.83 13.48 6.95
CA ARG A 203 28.18 13.77 7.45
C ARG A 203 28.46 13.04 8.77
N ARG A 204 27.51 13.02 9.71
CA ARG A 204 27.66 12.30 10.98
C ARG A 204 27.78 10.79 10.82
N ILE A 205 27.06 10.20 9.87
CA ILE A 205 27.15 8.76 9.57
C ILE A 205 28.53 8.43 8.99
N VAL A 206 29.01 9.25 8.04
CA VAL A 206 30.32 9.07 7.43
C VAL A 206 31.44 9.33 8.44
N GLU A 207 31.36 10.40 9.24
CA GLU A 207 32.33 10.69 10.30
C GLU A 207 32.39 9.55 11.31
N LYS A 208 31.24 8.99 11.73
CA LYS A 208 31.20 7.84 12.64
C LYS A 208 31.89 6.62 12.03
N TYR A 209 31.56 6.27 10.79
CA TYR A 209 32.17 5.12 10.12
C TYR A 209 33.68 5.31 9.90
N CYS A 210 34.11 6.51 9.51
CA CYS A 210 35.51 6.86 9.36
C CYS A 210 36.26 6.80 10.70
N ILE A 211 35.70 7.33 11.78
CA ILE A 211 36.28 7.27 13.13
C ILE A 211 36.43 5.83 13.60
N GLU A 212 35.46 4.95 13.32
CA GLU A 212 35.50 3.54 13.71
C GLU A 212 36.55 2.72 12.93
N ASN A 213 36.95 3.17 11.75
CA ASN A 213 37.83 2.41 10.84
C ASN A 213 39.19 3.09 10.55
N TRP A 214 39.43 4.31 11.04
CA TRP A 214 40.71 4.98 10.90
C TRP A 214 41.76 4.42 11.85
N ASN A 215 43.02 4.42 11.40
CA ASN A 215 44.13 4.11 12.29
C ASN A 215 44.36 5.24 13.31
N GLU A 216 45.01 4.90 14.43
CA GLU A 216 45.20 5.79 15.57
C GLU A 216 45.87 7.12 15.21
N THR A 217 46.80 7.12 14.25
CA THR A 217 47.50 8.31 13.77
C THR A 217 46.55 9.29 13.06
N LYS A 218 45.64 8.79 12.21
CA LYS A 218 44.63 9.63 11.52
C LYS A 218 43.58 10.16 12.49
N LEU A 219 43.16 9.35 13.46
CA LEU A 219 42.23 9.76 14.51
C LEU A 219 42.79 10.92 15.34
N LYS A 220 44.06 10.84 15.76
CA LYS A 220 44.72 11.92 16.52
C LYS A 220 44.79 13.23 15.73
N ALA A 221 45.18 13.18 14.46
CA ALA A 221 45.23 14.37 13.60
C ALA A 221 43.84 15.03 13.42
N TYR A 222 42.78 14.23 13.27
CA TYR A 222 41.41 14.74 13.14
C TYR A 222 40.90 15.39 14.43
N ILE A 223 41.16 14.78 15.59
CA ILE A 223 40.79 15.34 16.91
C ILE A 223 41.48 16.68 17.12
N GLU A 224 42.77 16.78 16.82
CA GLU A 224 43.56 18.01 16.96
C GLU A 224 43.07 19.13 16.03
N HIS A 225 42.63 18.82 14.81
CA HIS A 225 42.05 19.79 13.88
C HIS A 225 40.62 20.23 14.27
N SER A 226 39.86 19.36 14.92
CA SER A 226 38.47 19.62 15.29
C SER A 226 38.33 20.44 16.59
N SER A 227 39.37 20.48 17.42
CA SER A 227 39.43 21.29 18.65
C SER A 227 39.74 22.78 18.44
N VAL A 228 39.88 23.24 17.19
CA VAL A 228 40.27 24.62 16.83
C VAL A 228 39.14 25.40 16.12
N GLN A 229 37.93 24.84 16.03
CA GLN A 229 36.74 25.49 15.44
C GLN A 229 35.59 25.56 16.45
#